data_AF-A0A6G2DXJ9-F1
#
_entry.id   AF-A0A6G2DXJ9-F1
#
_cell.length_a   1.000
_cell.length_b   1.000
_cell.length_c   1.000
_cell.angle_alpha   90.00
_cell.angle_beta   90.00
_cell.angle_gamma   90.00
#
_symmetry.space_group_name_H-M   'P 1'
#
loop_
_entity.id
_entity.type
_entity.pdbx_description
1 polymer ?
#
loop_
_entity_poly.entity_id
_entity_poly.type
_entity_poly.pdbx_seq_one_letter_code
_entity_poly.pdbx_strand_id
1 'polypeptide(L)' 'TKVRNKYVYYIEKPHPKEDNVYYNFKDLVDAMNTDKNGTFKLGADLNATGVPTPKKWYVDGDFRGTLKSVEGKHYT' A
#
# COMPACT_ATOMS: atom_id res chain seq x y z
N THR A 1 4.69 -49.61 -1.65
CA THR A 1 3.82 -48.42 -1.50
C THR A 1 4.65 -47.26 -1.01
N LYS A 2 4.82 -46.19 -1.80
CA LYS A 2 5.51 -44.98 -1.32
C LYS A 2 4.62 -43.78 -1.61
N VAL A 3 3.76 -43.47 -0.65
CA VAL A 3 2.92 -42.27 -0.68
C VAL A 3 3.86 -41.08 -0.43
N ARG A 4 4.16 -40.32 -1.48
CA ARG A 4 4.80 -39.01 -1.33
C ARG A 4 3.71 -37.95 -1.49
N ASN A 5 3.01 -37.66 -0.38
CA ASN A 5 2.25 -36.41 -0.27
C ASN A 5 3.27 -35.27 -0.15
N LYS A 6 3.84 -34.85 -1.29
CA LYS A 6 4.68 -33.66 -1.35
C LYS A 6 3.78 -32.44 -1.43
N TYR A 7 3.68 -31.72 -0.33
CA TYR A 7 3.20 -30.34 -0.37
C TYR A 7 4.31 -29.47 -0.96
N VAL A 8 4.05 -28.93 -2.15
CA VAL A 8 4.88 -27.92 -2.79
C VAL A 8 4.13 -26.60 -2.66
N TYR A 9 4.73 -25.63 -1.98
CA TYR A 9 4.21 -24.27 -1.87
C TYR A 9 5.15 -23.33 -2.62
N TYR A 10 4.58 -22.49 -3.45
CA TYR A 10 5.27 -21.40 -4.11
C TYR A 10 5.24 -20.18 -3.18
N ILE A 11 6.42 -19.63 -2.90
CA ILE A 11 6.57 -18.34 -2.22
C ILE A 11 7.08 -17.37 -3.27
N GLU A 12 6.28 -16.36 -3.61
CA GLU A 12 6.68 -15.33 -4.57
C GLU A 12 7.90 -14.58 -4.04
N LYS A 13 8.87 -14.33 -4.94
CA LYS A 13 9.96 -13.40 -4.64
C LYS A 13 9.35 -12.01 -4.38
N PRO A 14 9.83 -11.26 -3.37
CA PRO A 14 9.36 -9.90 -3.14
C PRO A 14 9.71 -9.06 -4.37
N HIS A 15 8.70 -8.75 -5.18
CA HIS A 15 8.81 -7.75 -6.24
C HIS A 15 8.83 -6.38 -5.55
N PRO A 16 9.64 -5.41 -6.04
CA PRO A 16 9.42 -4.02 -5.67
C PRO A 16 7.95 -3.67 -5.93
N LYS A 17 7.33 -2.82 -5.10
CA LYS A 17 5.97 -2.33 -5.36
C LYS A 17 5.99 -1.57 -6.69
N GLU A 18 5.80 -2.29 -7.79
CA GLU A 18 5.76 -1.69 -9.13
C GLU A 18 4.63 -0.65 -9.11
N ASP A 19 4.96 0.55 -9.60
CA ASP A 19 4.04 1.68 -9.74
C ASP A 19 3.50 2.36 -8.48
N ASN A 20 3.99 2.03 -7.27
CA ASN A 20 3.54 2.68 -6.02
C ASN A 20 2.01 2.70 -5.90
N VAL A 21 1.33 1.59 -6.23
CA VAL A 21 -0.12 1.43 -6.11
C VAL A 21 -0.47 0.88 -4.72
N TYR A 22 -1.41 1.53 -4.04
CA TYR A 22 -1.81 1.18 -2.68
C TYR A 22 -3.29 0.79 -2.63
N TYR A 23 -3.55 -0.35 -1.99
CA TYR A 23 -4.88 -0.93 -1.77
C TYR A 23 -5.29 -0.92 -0.29
N ASN A 24 -4.44 -0.39 0.59
CA ASN A 24 -4.68 -0.27 2.03
C ASN A 24 -4.24 1.12 2.52
N PHE A 25 -5.07 1.76 3.35
CA PHE A 25 -4.79 3.08 3.89
C PHE A 25 -3.50 3.12 4.70
N LYS A 26 -3.26 2.14 5.59
CA LYS A 26 -2.06 2.09 6.44
C LYS A 26 -0.77 2.07 5.60
N ASP A 27 -0.72 1.19 4.60
CA ASP A 27 0.43 1.07 3.70
C ASP A 27 0.73 2.37 2.96
N LEU A 28 -0.33 3.07 2.51
CA LEU A 28 -0.20 4.37 1.85
C LEU A 28 0.43 5.39 2.79
N VAL A 29 -0.10 5.51 4.00
CA VAL A 29 0.39 6.51 4.96
C VAL A 29 1.82 6.22 5.40
N ASP A 30 2.16 4.96 5.66
CA ASP A 30 3.52 4.55 6.02
C ASP A 30 4.52 4.97 4.93
N ALA A 31 4.15 4.79 3.66
CA ALA A 31 4.97 5.17 2.52
C ALA A 31 5.07 6.70 2.35
N MET A 32 3.96 7.43 2.50
CA MET A 32 3.96 8.90 2.47
C MET A 32 4.79 9.51 3.60
N ASN A 33 4.78 8.90 4.79
CA ASN A 33 5.63 9.33 5.90
C ASN A 33 7.11 9.07 5.63
N THR A 34 7.43 7.98 4.94
CA THR A 34 8.80 7.62 4.54
C THR A 34 9.33 8.55 3.45
N ASP A 35 8.52 8.84 2.42
CA ASP A 35 8.87 9.75 1.32
C ASP A 35 7.76 10.79 1.08
N LYS A 36 7.90 11.96 1.69
CA LYS A 36 6.91 13.03 1.60
C LYS A 36 6.91 13.76 0.26
N ASN A 37 7.83 13.45 -0.64
CA ASN A 37 7.95 14.05 -1.98
C ASN A 37 7.63 13.04 -3.10
N GLY A 38 7.32 11.79 -2.73
CA GLY A 38 7.11 10.70 -3.67
C GLY A 38 5.82 10.82 -4.50
N THR A 39 5.67 9.89 -5.45
CA THR A 39 4.42 9.72 -6.21
C THR A 39 3.74 8.42 -5.81
N PHE A 40 2.48 8.52 -5.41
CA PHE A 40 1.64 7.45 -4.87
C PHE A 40 0.37 7.30 -5.70
N LYS A 41 -0.09 6.06 -5.91
CA LYS A 41 -1.30 5.75 -6.67
C LYS A 41 -2.31 4.99 -5.81
N LEU A 42 -3.59 5.35 -5.87
CA LEU A 42 -4.70 4.60 -5.28
C LEU A 42 -5.14 3.50 -6.23
N GLY A 43 -5.21 2.26 -5.73
CA GLY A 43 -5.70 1.08 -6.46
C GLY A 43 -7.12 0.64 -6.08
N ALA A 44 -7.67 1.19 -5.00
CA ALA A 44 -9.01 0.91 -4.48
C ALA A 44 -9.48 2.08 -3.60
N ASP A 45 -10.78 2.10 -3.26
CA ASP A 45 -11.29 2.96 -2.18
C ASP A 45 -10.64 2.52 -0.86
N LEU A 46 -10.08 3.47 -0.12
CA LEU A 46 -9.31 3.18 1.09
C LEU A 46 -10.08 3.63 2.33
N ASN A 47 -10.22 2.73 3.29
CA ASN A 47 -10.77 3.08 4.60
C ASN A 47 -9.65 3.22 5.63
N ALA A 48 -9.79 4.19 6.53
CA ALA A 48 -8.89 4.38 7.67
C ALA A 48 -9.34 3.61 8.93
N THR A 49 -10.40 2.80 8.83
CA THR A 49 -10.95 2.07 9.97
C THR A 49 -9.90 1.13 10.55
N GLY A 50 -9.62 1.24 11.84
CA GLY A 50 -8.64 0.40 12.52
C GLY A 50 -7.17 0.79 12.27
N VAL A 51 -6.91 1.93 11.62
CA VAL A 51 -5.57 2.53 11.58
C VAL A 51 -5.47 3.57 12.70
N PRO A 52 -4.89 3.22 13.87
CA PRO A 52 -4.85 4.14 15.00
C PRO A 52 -3.88 5.30 14.71
N THR A 53 -4.28 6.51 15.08
CA THR A 53 -3.38 7.66 15.19
C THR A 53 -3.65 8.38 16.51
N PRO A 54 -2.61 8.71 17.30
CA PRO A 54 -2.78 9.56 18.48
C PRO A 54 -2.98 11.04 18.10
N LYS A 55 -2.89 11.38 16.80
CA LYS A 55 -2.93 12.75 16.27
C LYS A 55 -4.18 12.96 15.40
N LYS A 56 -4.41 14.20 14.95
CA LYS A 56 -5.50 14.54 14.00
C LYS A 56 -5.13 14.31 12.52
N TRP A 57 -3.93 13.83 12.26
CA TRP A 57 -3.42 13.55 10.92
C TRP A 57 -2.67 12.21 10.92
N TYR A 58 -2.47 11.65 9.73
CA TYR A 58 -1.78 10.38 9.53
C TYR A 58 -0.37 10.56 8.94
N VAL A 59 -0.19 11.53 8.04
CA VAL A 59 1.12 11.92 7.50
C VAL A 59 1.66 13.09 8.33
N ASP A 60 2.83 12.91 8.93
CA ASP A 60 3.47 13.94 9.76
C ASP A 60 4.15 15.01 8.89
N GLY A 61 4.07 16.28 9.30
CA GLY A 61 4.72 17.39 8.60
C GLY A 61 4.11 17.74 7.24
N ASP A 62 4.85 18.53 6.44
CA ASP A 62 4.39 18.97 5.13
C ASP A 62 4.51 17.83 4.10
N PHE A 63 3.39 17.41 3.55
CA PHE A 63 3.36 16.53 2.39
C PHE A 63 3.44 17.35 1.10
N ARG A 64 4.43 17.06 0.25
CA ARG A 64 4.66 17.72 -1.05
C ARG A 64 4.65 16.74 -2.22
N GLY A 65 4.34 15.48 -1.93
CA GLY A 65 4.26 14.42 -2.91
C GLY A 65 2.99 14.51 -3.75
N THR A 66 2.87 13.58 -4.68
CA THR A 66 1.73 13.50 -5.60
C THR A 66 0.92 12.25 -5.29
N LEU A 67 -0.40 12.42 -5.08
CA LEU A 67 -1.35 11.32 -4.94
C LEU A 67 -2.26 11.28 -6.18
N LYS A 68 -2.32 10.14 -6.85
CA LYS A 68 -3.16 9.91 -8.05
C LYS A 68 -4.00 8.65 -7.87
N SER A 69 -5.04 8.48 -8.69
CA SER A 69 -5.64 7.16 -8.89
C SER A 69 -4.90 6.42 -10.00
N VAL A 70 -5.02 5.09 -10.05
CA VAL A 70 -4.65 4.36 -11.29
C VAL A 70 -5.49 4.86 -12.47
N GLU A 71 -4.96 4.71 -13.68
CA GLU A 71 -5.49 5.35 -14.88
C GLU A 71 -6.96 5.00 -15.15
N GLY A 72 -7.77 6.01 -15.49
CA GLY A 72 -9.19 5.83 -15.81
C GLY A 72 -10.08 5.45 -14.61
N LYS A 73 -9.56 5.54 -13.38
CA LYS A 73 -10.29 5.23 -12.15
C LYS A 73 -10.35 6.43 -11.21
N HIS A 74 -11.36 6.41 -10.35
CA HIS A 74 -11.53 7.35 -9.26
C HIS A 74 -11.78 6.54 -7.99
N TYR A 75 -11.02 6.83 -6.95
CA TYR A 75 -11.14 6.20 -5.64
C TYR A 75 -11.28 7.25 -4.55
N THR A 76 -11.84 6.82 -3.44
CA THR A 76 -12.23 7.64 -2.29
C THR A 76 -11.49 7.21 -1.03
#